data_AF-A0A0J7KK86-F1
#
_entry.id   AF-A0A0J7KK86-F1
#
_cell.length_a   1.000
_cell.length_b   1.000
_cell.length_c   1.000
_cell.angle_alpha   90.00
_cell.angle_beta   90.00
_cell.angle_gamma   90.00
#
_symmetry.space_group_name_H-M   'P 1'
#
loop_
_entity.id
_entity.type
_entity.pdbx_description
1 polymer ?
#
loop_
_entity_poly.entity_id
_entity_poly.type
_entity_poly.pdbx_seq_one_letter_code
_entity_poly.pdbx_strand_id
1 'polypeptide(L)'
;MLCISWINRVSNAEVLVRMNTAPEIIPTVKRRKLEYFWHVTRGEKYRFLQLIMQRKIEGRRRTSCLKNLRDWYLKSTRLLLRAAVNKVKIAIMVANHC
;
A
#
# COMPACT_ATOMS: atom_id res chain seq x y z
N MET A 1 9.18 -4.76 -29.42
CA MET A 1 7.76 -4.50 -29.05
C MET A 1 7.05 -5.85 -29.05
N LEU A 2 6.31 -6.20 -27.99
CA LEU A 2 5.59 -7.47 -27.94
C LEU A 2 4.36 -7.40 -28.86
N CYS A 3 4.36 -8.14 -29.98
CA CYS A 3 3.23 -8.24 -30.90
C CYS A 3 2.11 -9.13 -30.32
N ILE A 4 1.49 -8.71 -29.22
CA ILE A 4 0.38 -9.43 -28.59
C ILE A 4 -0.93 -8.86 -29.10
N SER A 5 -1.70 -9.67 -29.83
CA SER A 5 -3.06 -9.32 -30.21
C SER A 5 -3.96 -9.22 -28.98
N TRP A 6 -4.79 -8.17 -28.92
CA TRP A 6 -5.75 -7.95 -27.85
C TRP A 6 -6.82 -9.07 -27.76
N ILE A 7 -7.03 -9.82 -28.84
CA ILE A 7 -7.95 -10.97 -28.92
C ILE A 7 -7.43 -12.13 -28.04
N ASN A 8 -6.11 -12.26 -27.90
CA ASN A 8 -5.48 -13.38 -27.21
C ASN A 8 -5.70 -13.35 -25.69
N ARG A 9 -6.22 -12.24 -25.12
CA ARG A 9 -6.50 -12.05 -23.68
C ARG A 9 -5.39 -12.60 -22.75
N VAL A 10 -4.14 -12.33 -23.13
CA VAL A 10 -2.96 -12.81 -22.41
C VAL A 10 -2.90 -12.17 -21.03
N SER A 11 -2.57 -12.96 -20.01
CA SER A 11 -2.47 -12.46 -18.63
C SER A 11 -1.25 -11.54 -18.44
N ASN A 12 -1.35 -10.57 -17.54
CA ASN A 12 -0.21 -9.69 -17.21
C ASN A 12 1.03 -10.47 -16.71
N ALA A 13 0.82 -11.60 -16.03
CA ALA A 13 1.91 -12.46 -15.57
C ALA A 13 2.68 -13.04 -16.77
N GLU A 14 1.97 -13.52 -17.79
CA GLU A 14 2.55 -14.08 -18.99
C GLU A 14 3.23 -13.02 -19.87
N VAL A 15 2.68 -11.81 -19.93
CA VAL A 15 3.33 -10.66 -20.58
C VAL A 15 4.67 -10.35 -19.91
N LEU A 16 4.73 -10.31 -18.58
CA LEU A 16 5.96 -10.04 -17.83
C LEU A 16 7.03 -11.12 -18.03
N VAL A 17 6.62 -12.40 -18.07
CA VAL A 17 7.52 -13.52 -18.39
C VAL A 17 8.10 -13.36 -19.79
N ARG A 18 7.29 -13.01 -20.78
CA ARG A 18 7.76 -12.78 -22.17
C ARG A 18 8.72 -11.59 -22.29
N MET A 19 8.58 -10.58 -21.43
CA MET A 19 9.52 -9.46 -21.37
C MET A 19 10.77 -9.76 -20.51
N ASN A 20 10.85 -10.94 -19.89
CA ASN A 20 11.87 -11.25 -18.88
C ASN A 20 12.02 -10.13 -17.82
N THR A 21 10.90 -9.53 -17.42
CA THR A 21 10.86 -8.35 -16.52
C THR A 21 10.09 -8.68 -15.26
N ALA A 22 10.59 -8.22 -14.12
CA ALA A 22 9.88 -8.34 -12.84
C ALA A 22 8.71 -7.34 -12.75
N PRO A 23 7.67 -7.61 -11.93
CA PRO A 23 6.58 -6.67 -11.71
C PRO A 23 7.03 -5.42 -10.92
N GLU A 24 7.34 -4.33 -11.63
CA GLU A 24 7.83 -3.06 -11.04
C GLU A 24 6.73 -2.17 -10.43
N ILE A 25 5.48 -2.34 -10.88
CA ILE A 25 4.35 -1.53 -10.42
C ILE A 25 4.01 -1.81 -8.96
N ILE A 26 4.13 -3.06 -8.50
CA ILE A 26 3.72 -3.46 -7.16
C ILE A 26 4.57 -2.76 -6.07
N PRO A 27 5.93 -2.77 -6.14
CA PRO A 27 6.77 -1.98 -5.23
C PRO A 27 6.39 -0.49 -5.21
N THR A 28 6.15 0.10 -6.38
CA THR A 28 5.77 1.52 -6.51
C THR A 28 4.42 1.81 -5.84
N VAL A 29 3.43 0.93 -6.02
CA VAL A 29 2.11 1.06 -5.40
C VAL A 29 2.19 0.88 -3.88
N LYS A 30 2.98 -0.10 -3.39
CA LYS A 30 3.22 -0.30 -1.96
C LYS A 30 3.82 0.95 -1.32
N ARG A 31 4.88 1.51 -1.93
CA ARG A 31 5.55 2.73 -1.47
C ARG A 31 4.59 3.91 -1.38
N ARG A 32 3.89 4.24 -2.47
CA ARG A 32 2.94 5.37 -2.52
C ARG A 32 1.81 5.25 -1.51
N LYS A 33 1.25 4.04 -1.32
CA LYS A 33 0.21 3.80 -0.31
C LYS A 33 0.73 3.99 1.11
N LEU A 34 1.96 3.58 1.40
CA LEU A 34 2.56 3.75 2.72
C LEU A 34 2.91 5.22 3.00
N GLU A 35 3.42 5.96 2.00
CA GLU A 35 3.65 7.41 2.08
C GLU A 35 2.35 8.19 2.29
N TYR A 36 1.28 7.82 1.57
CA TYR A 36 -0.03 8.44 1.79
C TYR A 36 -0.57 8.12 3.20
N PHE A 37 -0.39 6.89 3.67
CA PHE A 37 -0.77 6.50 5.03
C PHE A 37 -0.01 7.32 6.08
N TRP A 38 1.30 7.50 5.91
CA TRP A 38 2.11 8.40 6.73
C TRP A 38 1.54 9.82 6.76
N HIS A 39 1.27 10.38 5.58
CA HIS A 39 0.75 11.73 5.42
C HIS A 39 -0.59 11.90 6.15
N VAL A 40 -1.51 10.94 5.98
CA VAL A 40 -2.82 10.92 6.68
C VAL A 40 -2.65 10.81 8.19
N THR A 41 -1.71 10.00 8.69
CA THR A 41 -1.53 9.83 10.14
C THR A 41 -0.97 11.05 10.85
N ARG A 42 -0.30 11.96 10.13
CA ARG A 42 0.34 13.15 10.69
C ARG A 42 -0.35 14.47 10.34
N GLY A 43 -1.07 14.53 9.22
CA GLY A 43 -1.73 15.75 8.79
C GLY A 43 -2.94 16.08 9.67
N GLU A 44 -2.98 17.30 10.20
CA GLU A 44 -4.07 17.78 11.06
C GLU A 44 -5.41 17.80 10.30
N LYS A 45 -5.36 18.09 8.99
CA LYS A 45 -6.51 18.02 8.06
C LYS A 45 -7.23 16.67 8.09
N TYR A 46 -6.55 15.59 8.47
CA TYR A 46 -7.10 14.23 8.46
C TYR A 46 -7.56 13.75 9.83
N ARG A 47 -7.73 14.65 10.81
CA ARG A 47 -8.09 14.28 12.20
C ARG A 47 -9.31 13.36 12.27
N PHE A 48 -10.38 13.66 11.54
CA PHE A 48 -11.58 12.83 11.51
C PHE A 48 -11.29 11.40 11.00
N LEU A 49 -10.53 11.29 9.91
CA LEU A 49 -10.12 10.00 9.34
C LEU A 49 -9.24 9.21 10.31
N GLN A 50 -8.32 9.87 11.02
CA GLN A 50 -7.48 9.25 12.06
C GLN A 50 -8.34 8.67 13.19
N LEU A 51 -9.37 9.40 13.64
CA LEU A 51 -10.29 8.96 14.71
C LEU A 51 -11.08 7.72 14.30
N ILE A 52 -11.59 7.68 13.05
CA ILE A 52 -12.25 6.49 12.49
C ILE A 52 -11.28 5.30 12.41
N MET A 53 -10.05 5.53 11.94
CA MET A 53 -9.02 4.48 11.84
C MET A 53 -8.63 3.91 13.21
N GLN A 54 -8.59 4.76 14.25
CA GLN A 54 -8.28 4.39 15.63
C GLN A 54 -9.44 3.72 16.38
N ARG A 55 -10.64 3.62 15.79
CA ARG A 55 -11.89 3.18 16.48
C ARG A 55 -12.32 4.11 17.62
N LYS A 56 -11.96 5.39 17.58
CA LYS A 56 -12.42 6.36 18.58
C LYS A 56 -13.80 6.91 18.30
N ILE A 57 -14.21 6.89 17.02
CA ILE A 57 -15.51 7.35 16.55
C ILE A 57 -16.06 6.30 15.57
N GLU A 58 -17.37 6.16 15.57
CA GLU A 58 -18.10 5.30 14.65
C GLU A 58 -18.14 5.90 13.24
N GLY A 59 -17.92 5.07 12.22
CA GLY A 59 -17.86 5.52 10.83
C GLY A 59 -17.50 4.41 9.87
N ARG A 60 -17.94 4.54 8.60
CA ARG A 60 -17.73 3.51 7.59
C ARG A 60 -16.24 3.40 7.24
N ARG A 61 -15.60 2.35 7.73
CA ARG A 61 -14.21 2.04 7.39
C ARG A 61 -14.14 1.54 5.96
N ARG A 62 -13.67 2.38 5.04
CA ARG A 62 -13.10 1.87 3.77
C ARG A 62 -11.76 1.21 4.10
N THR A 63 -11.82 -0.02 4.61
CA THR A 63 -10.66 -0.75 5.14
C THR A 63 -9.70 -1.23 4.06
N SER A 64 -10.04 -1.13 2.77
CA SER A 64 -9.23 -1.68 1.68
C SER A 64 -7.78 -1.21 1.71
N CYS A 65 -7.53 0.08 1.94
CA CYS A 65 -6.17 0.61 2.03
C CYS A 65 -5.42 0.05 3.25
N LEU A 66 -6.05 0.08 4.43
CA LEU A 66 -5.48 -0.46 5.67
C LEU A 66 -5.28 -1.98 5.60
N LYS A 67 -6.22 -2.71 4.99
CA LYS A 67 -6.18 -4.15 4.79
C LYS A 67 -4.96 -4.52 3.96
N ASN A 68 -4.78 -3.88 2.80
CA ASN A 68 -3.61 -4.10 1.95
C ASN A 68 -2.30 -3.87 2.72
N LEU A 69 -2.20 -2.80 3.52
CA LEU A 69 -1.00 -2.54 4.32
C LEU A 69 -0.77 -3.62 5.40
N ARG A 70 -1.82 -4.13 6.04
CA ARG A 70 -1.68 -5.23 7.00
C ARG A 70 -1.19 -6.50 6.33
N ASP A 71 -1.74 -6.81 5.17
CA ASP A 71 -1.44 -8.03 4.42
C ASP A 71 -0.02 -7.96 3.83
N TRP A 72 0.40 -6.81 3.29
CA TRP A 72 1.74 -6.63 2.72
C TRP A 72 2.87 -6.59 3.76
N TYR A 73 2.62 -5.98 4.92
CA TYR A 73 3.65 -5.77 5.95
C TYR A 73 3.51 -6.69 7.15
N LEU A 74 2.54 -7.61 7.14
CA LEU A 74 2.23 -8.55 8.22
C LEU A 74 2.11 -7.87 9.59
N LYS A 75 1.44 -6.72 9.64
CA LYS A 75 1.29 -5.89 10.86
C LYS A 75 -0.18 -5.65 11.15
N SER A 76 -0.52 -5.58 12.43
CA SER A 76 -1.86 -5.13 12.85
C SER A 76 -2.05 -3.63 12.59
N THR A 77 -3.30 -3.16 12.51
CA THR A 77 -3.61 -1.73 12.36
C THR A 77 -2.95 -0.87 13.43
N ARG A 78 -2.88 -1.37 14.68
CA ARG A 78 -2.24 -0.66 15.79
C ARG A 78 -0.73 -0.52 15.57
N LEU A 79 -0.07 -1.57 15.09
CA LEU A 79 1.36 -1.51 14.77
C LEU A 79 1.64 -0.60 13.58
N LEU A 80 0.80 -0.62 12.54
CA LEU A 80 0.90 0.29 11.40
C LEU A 80 0.77 1.75 11.85
N LEU A 81 -0.25 2.07 12.65
CA LEU A 81 -0.45 3.42 13.17
C LEU A 81 0.73 3.89 14.03
N ARG A 82 1.27 3.02 14.90
CA ARG A 82 2.48 3.33 15.69
C ARG A 82 3.72 3.53 14.82
N ALA A 83 3.90 2.70 13.80
CA ALA A 83 5.02 2.82 12.87
C ALA A 83 4.92 4.12 12.06
N ALA A 84 3.72 4.53 11.67
CA ALA A 84 3.54 5.70 10.84
C ALA A 84 3.81 7.04 11.54
N VAL A 85 3.78 7.06 12.85
CA VAL A 85 4.24 8.23 13.61
C VAL A 85 5.76 8.37 13.60
N ASN A 86 6.53 7.39 13.09
CA ASN A 86 8.00 7.44 13.02
C ASN A 86 8.48 7.28 11.56
N LYS A 87 9.08 8.35 11.01
CA LYS A 87 9.54 8.40 9.62
C LYS A 87 10.62 7.34 9.31
N VAL A 88 11.50 7.06 10.26
CA VAL A 88 12.56 6.04 10.13
C VAL A 88 11.93 4.64 10.05
N LYS A 89 10.94 4.34 10.90
CA LYS A 89 10.23 3.05 10.85
C LYS A 89 9.50 2.83 9.54
N ILE A 90 8.89 3.87 8.96
CA ILE A 90 8.30 3.77 7.62
C ILE A 90 9.35 3.50 6.56
N ALA A 91 10.47 4.23 6.57
CA ALA A 91 11.54 4.04 5.59
C ALA A 91 12.09 2.60 5.63
N ILE A 92 12.29 2.06 6.83
CA ILE A 92 12.69 0.65 7.02
C ILE A 92 11.62 -0.31 6.49
N MET A 93 10.33 -0.03 6.72
CA MET A 93 9.26 -0.86 6.18
C MET A 93 9.24 -0.86 4.66
N VAL A 94 9.50 0.28 4.00
CA VAL A 94 9.65 0.33 2.54
C VAL A 94 10.84 -0.51 2.10
N ALA A 95 12.00 -0.34 2.74
CA ALA A 95 13.24 -1.02 2.36
C ALA A 95 13.17 -2.55 2.50
N ASN A 96 12.45 -3.06 3.51
CA ASN A 96 12.38 -4.50 3.78
C ASN A 96 11.33 -5.27 2.93
N HIS A 97 10.51 -4.58 2.13
CA HIS A 97 9.40 -5.18 1.36
C HIS A 97 9.31 -4.70 -0.10
N CYS A 98 10.33 -3.94 -0.55
CA CYS A 98 10.64 -3.70 -1.95
C CYS A 98 11.61 -4.78 -2.42
#